data_AF-A0A6D2HR83-F1
#
_entry.id   AF-A0A6D2HR83-F1
#
_cell.length_a   1.000
_cell.length_b   1.000
_cell.length_c   1.000
_cell.angle_alpha   90.00
_cell.angle_beta   90.00
_cell.angle_gamma   90.00
#
_symmetry.space_group_name_H-M   'P 1'
#
loop_
_entity.id
_entity.type
_entity.pdbx_description
1 polymer ?
#
loop_
_entity_poly.entity_id
_entity_poly.type
_entity_poly.pdbx_seq_one_letter_code
_entity_poly.pdbx_strand_id
1 'polypeptide(L)'
;MSLPTGRQSFMHRRGVSLKGNTYWFAQEKYPDRGPLYGLYDVADFLICFDFTRERFGPRFPLPFHSKIEDTVTLSRVGEEQLAVLFQPWDTLHMEIWVTTKIEPEVALWNKVFLSVAMKPLTDFQFGVTQGSFFIDQEMKVAVVLDKDKHVNSPTRNVAYIIGEDGYYREVDLGESTKELY
;
A
#
# COMPACT_ATOMS: atom_id res chain seq x y z
N MET A 1 25.21 12.37 2.03
CA MET A 1 23.85 11.83 2.15
C MET A 1 22.96 12.90 2.77
N SER A 2 22.18 13.64 1.96
CA SER A 2 21.24 14.62 2.48
C SER A 2 19.93 13.92 2.83
N LEU A 3 19.52 13.97 4.10
CA LEU A 3 18.21 13.49 4.51
C LEU A 3 17.11 14.39 3.91
N PRO A 4 15.92 13.84 3.62
CA PRO A 4 14.75 14.65 3.29
C PRO A 4 14.51 15.70 4.38
N THR A 5 14.12 16.92 4.00
CA THR A 5 13.74 17.98 4.95
C THR A 5 12.52 17.53 5.77
N GLY A 6 12.56 17.64 7.10
CA GLY A 6 11.48 17.24 8.03
C GLY A 6 11.65 15.84 8.66
N ARG A 7 11.14 15.63 9.88
CA ARG A 7 11.13 14.29 10.51
C ARG A 7 10.05 13.43 9.84
N GLN A 8 10.43 12.29 9.28
CA GLN A 8 9.53 11.34 8.63
C GLN A 8 9.52 10.03 9.43
N SER A 9 8.38 9.34 9.43
CA SER A 9 8.31 7.97 9.90
C SER A 9 8.15 7.04 8.72
N PHE A 10 9.14 6.17 8.52
CA PHE A 10 8.98 5.00 7.67
C PHE A 10 8.18 3.98 8.48
N MET A 11 6.89 3.89 8.22
CA MET A 11 6.10 2.74 8.67
C MET A 11 6.77 1.47 8.10
N HIS A 12 6.71 0.34 8.80
CA HIS A 12 7.31 -0.93 8.37
C HIS A 12 6.60 -1.50 7.12
N ARG A 13 6.73 -0.79 6.00
CA ARG A 13 6.13 -1.07 4.70
C ARG A 13 7.26 -1.29 3.71
N ARG A 14 7.16 -2.39 2.97
CA ARG A 14 8.23 -2.84 2.06
C ARG A 14 8.36 -1.83 0.91
N GLY A 15 9.60 -1.43 0.62
CA GLY A 15 9.89 -0.63 -0.55
C GLY A 15 9.70 -1.44 -1.83
N VAL A 16 9.33 -0.76 -2.92
CA VAL A 16 9.16 -1.36 -4.25
C VAL A 16 10.23 -0.82 -5.18
N SER A 17 10.94 -1.73 -5.84
CA SER A 17 11.97 -1.37 -6.82
C SER A 17 11.38 -1.29 -8.24
N LEU A 18 11.61 -0.16 -8.92
CA LEU A 18 11.12 0.14 -10.25
C LEU A 18 12.15 1.00 -11.00
N LYS A 19 12.48 0.61 -12.25
CA LYS A 19 13.48 1.31 -13.09
C LYS A 19 14.82 1.61 -12.38
N GLY A 20 15.31 0.65 -11.59
CA GLY A 20 16.57 0.79 -10.85
C GLY A 20 16.50 1.69 -9.61
N ASN A 21 15.34 2.23 -9.27
CA ASN A 21 15.10 3.05 -8.08
C ASN A 21 14.16 2.36 -7.10
N THR A 22 14.16 2.78 -5.83
CA THR A 22 13.26 2.21 -4.82
C THR A 22 12.33 3.27 -4.26
N TYR A 23 11.06 2.90 -4.12
CA TYR A 23 9.97 3.75 -3.70
C TYR A 23 9.34 3.23 -2.42
N TRP A 24 9.01 4.13 -1.50
CA TRP A 24 8.34 3.82 -0.24
C TRP A 24 7.16 4.73 -0.01
N PHE A 25 6.12 4.17 0.61
CA PHE A 25 5.11 4.95 1.29
C PHE A 25 5.71 5.54 2.58
N ALA A 26 5.48 6.82 2.82
CA ALA A 26 5.91 7.52 4.02
C ALA A 26 4.85 8.51 4.49
N GLN A 27 4.89 8.80 5.78
CA GLN A 27 4.04 9.79 6.44
C GLN A 27 4.93 10.77 7.21
N GLU A 28 4.51 12.03 7.30
CA GLU A 28 5.16 12.97 8.20
C GLU A 28 5.06 12.50 9.66
N LYS A 29 6.07 12.81 10.47
CA LYS A 29 6.00 12.45 11.89
C LYS A 29 5.03 13.40 12.60
N TYR A 30 4.15 12.86 13.43
CA TYR A 30 3.36 13.68 14.36
C TYR A 30 4.27 14.61 15.18
N PRO A 31 3.88 15.88 15.41
CA PRO A 31 4.64 16.77 16.28
C PRO A 31 4.67 16.21 17.70
N ASP A 32 5.85 16.22 18.34
CA ASP A 32 6.08 15.64 19.68
C ASP A 32 5.30 16.36 20.82
N ARG A 33 4.42 17.32 20.53
CA ARG A 33 3.66 18.11 21.51
C ARG A 33 2.18 18.24 21.13
N GLY A 34 1.31 17.48 21.80
CA GLY A 34 -0.11 17.80 21.90
C GLY A 34 -1.04 16.57 21.89
N PRO A 35 -1.94 16.42 22.87
CA PRO A 35 -2.82 15.27 22.98
C PRO A 35 -4.03 15.49 22.08
N LEU A 36 -4.15 14.70 21.02
CA LEU A 36 -5.41 14.21 20.47
C LEU A 36 -5.06 13.26 19.33
N TYR A 37 -5.06 11.97 19.65
CA TYR A 37 -5.10 10.90 18.68
C TYR A 37 -6.21 11.21 17.67
N GLY A 38 -5.84 11.54 16.42
CA GLY A 38 -6.80 11.74 15.32
C GLY A 38 -7.07 13.16 14.80
N LEU A 39 -6.34 14.21 15.21
CA LEU A 39 -6.58 15.59 14.74
C LEU A 39 -5.49 16.21 13.84
N TYR A 40 -4.37 15.54 13.64
CA TYR A 40 -3.34 16.00 12.71
C TYR A 40 -3.50 15.28 11.38
N ASP A 41 -3.82 16.05 10.34
CA ASP A 41 -3.69 15.65 8.94
C ASP A 41 -2.18 15.53 8.64
N VAL A 42 -1.70 14.30 8.67
CA VAL A 42 -0.31 13.96 8.39
C VAL A 42 -0.19 13.70 6.90
N ALA A 43 0.66 14.46 6.21
CA ALA A 43 0.79 14.29 4.77
C ALA A 43 1.30 12.88 4.41
N ASP A 44 0.53 12.18 3.60
CA ASP A 44 0.92 10.92 2.96
C ASP A 44 1.64 11.18 1.65
N PHE A 45 2.79 10.54 1.48
CA PHE A 45 3.56 10.68 0.25
C PHE A 45 4.35 9.44 -0.11
N LEU A 46 4.65 9.30 -1.39
CA LEU A 46 5.66 8.41 -1.90
C LEU A 46 7.01 9.13 -1.88
N ILE A 47 8.06 8.43 -1.46
CA ILE A 47 9.44 8.90 -1.54
C ILE A 47 10.29 7.92 -2.35
N CYS A 48 11.12 8.45 -3.23
CA CYS A 48 12.03 7.68 -4.09
C CYS A 48 13.47 7.85 -3.60
N PHE A 49 14.23 6.76 -3.54
CA PHE A 49 15.70 6.83 -3.53
C PHE A 49 16.20 6.61 -4.95
N ASP A 50 16.80 7.66 -5.52
CA ASP A 50 17.43 7.63 -6.83
C ASP A 50 18.85 7.08 -6.68
N PHE A 51 19.08 5.83 -7.09
CA PHE A 51 20.40 5.20 -7.01
C PHE A 51 21.40 5.81 -7.99
N THR A 52 20.93 6.40 -9.10
CA THR A 52 21.82 7.05 -10.07
C THR A 52 22.42 8.34 -9.50
N ARG A 53 21.64 9.04 -8.67
CA ARG A 53 22.05 10.31 -8.04
C ARG A 53 22.37 10.19 -6.55
N GLU A 54 22.30 8.98 -6.01
CA GLU A 54 22.55 8.63 -4.61
C GLU A 54 21.83 9.54 -3.60
N ARG A 55 20.58 9.91 -3.89
CA ARG A 55 19.80 10.84 -3.05
C ARG A 55 18.31 10.53 -3.08
N PHE A 56 17.61 10.99 -2.05
CA PHE A 56 16.15 10.99 -2.06
C PHE A 56 15.62 12.05 -3.04
N GLY A 57 14.60 11.65 -3.80
CA GLY A 57 13.83 12.52 -4.67
C GLY A 57 12.83 13.40 -3.88
N PRO A 58 12.01 14.20 -4.59
CA PRO A 58 10.93 14.95 -3.96
C PRO A 58 9.88 14.00 -3.37
N ARG A 59 9.02 14.56 -2.50
CA ARG A 59 7.85 13.86 -1.99
C ARG A 59 6.75 13.91 -3.03
N PHE A 60 6.15 12.77 -3.35
CA PHE A 60 5.02 12.72 -4.26
C PHE A 60 3.73 12.52 -3.47
N PRO A 61 2.74 13.42 -3.58
CA PRO A 61 1.47 13.21 -2.91
C PRO A 61 0.79 11.94 -3.43
N LEU A 62 0.12 11.23 -2.52
CA LEU A 62 -0.75 10.11 -2.88
C LEU A 62 -2.12 10.61 -3.35
N PRO A 63 -2.87 9.79 -4.10
CA PRO A 63 -4.21 10.16 -4.58
C PRO A 63 -5.29 10.10 -3.48
N PHE A 64 -4.91 9.79 -2.23
CA PHE A 64 -5.78 9.66 -1.07
C PHE A 64 -5.04 10.11 0.20
N HIS A 65 -5.80 10.28 1.28
CA HIS A 65 -5.29 10.48 2.63
C HIS A 65 -5.52 9.23 3.48
N SER A 66 -4.52 8.80 4.26
CA SER A 66 -4.57 7.58 5.06
C SER A 66 -4.26 7.83 6.53
N LYS A 67 -4.90 7.06 7.39
CA LYS A 67 -4.67 7.00 8.85
C LYS A 67 -3.70 5.88 9.18
N ILE A 68 -3.21 5.85 10.42
CA ILE A 68 -2.28 4.83 10.89
C ILE A 68 -2.90 3.42 10.87
N GLU A 69 -4.22 3.35 11.05
CA GLU A 69 -4.98 2.10 11.01
C GLU A 69 -5.30 1.65 9.59
N ASP A 70 -5.13 2.49 8.56
CA ASP A 70 -5.49 2.15 7.18
C ASP A 70 -4.44 1.28 6.52
N THR A 71 -4.88 0.39 5.64
CA THR A 71 -3.97 -0.46 4.88
C THR A 71 -3.53 0.25 3.63
N VAL A 72 -2.22 0.52 3.53
CA VAL A 72 -1.59 0.97 2.29
C VAL A 72 -0.43 0.05 1.96
N THR A 73 -0.43 -0.49 0.75
CA THR A 73 0.67 -1.33 0.26
C THR A 73 1.00 -0.95 -1.18
N LEU A 74 2.27 -1.09 -1.55
CA LEU A 74 2.78 -0.74 -2.87
C LEU A 74 3.07 -2.03 -3.65
N SER A 75 2.89 -1.96 -4.96
CA SER A 75 3.28 -3.02 -5.87
C SER A 75 3.81 -2.48 -7.17
N ARG A 76 4.64 -3.27 -7.84
CA ARG A 76 5.12 -2.98 -9.19
C ARG A 76 4.13 -3.56 -10.21
N VAL A 77 3.87 -2.80 -11.27
CA VAL A 77 3.03 -3.22 -12.38
C VAL A 77 3.84 -3.20 -13.67
N GLY A 78 4.08 -4.39 -14.23
CA GLY A 78 4.99 -4.55 -15.37
C GLY A 78 6.38 -4.03 -15.04
N GLU A 79 7.01 -3.29 -15.95
CA GLU A 79 8.33 -2.70 -15.74
C GLU A 79 8.33 -1.18 -15.55
N GLU A 80 7.17 -0.56 -15.73
CA GLU A 80 7.08 0.89 -15.91
C GLU A 80 6.21 1.60 -14.89
N GLN A 81 5.35 0.88 -14.18
CA GLN A 81 4.31 1.49 -13.34
C GLN A 81 4.40 1.00 -11.90
N LEU A 82 3.92 1.87 -11.00
CA LEU A 82 3.68 1.56 -9.60
C LEU A 82 2.17 1.51 -9.37
N ALA A 83 1.73 0.58 -8.52
CA ALA A 83 0.39 0.54 -7.97
C ALA A 83 0.44 0.77 -6.47
N VAL A 84 -0.62 1.38 -5.95
CA VAL A 84 -0.88 1.49 -4.52
C VAL A 84 -2.28 0.97 -4.22
N LEU A 85 -2.37 0.05 -3.29
CA LEU A 85 -3.63 -0.40 -2.71
C LEU A 85 -3.88 0.43 -1.45
N PHE A 86 -5.08 0.97 -1.34
CA PHE A 86 -5.58 1.69 -0.18
C PHE A 86 -6.88 1.05 0.30
N GLN A 87 -6.97 0.76 1.59
CA GLN A 87 -8.18 0.26 2.23
C GLN A 87 -8.35 0.93 3.61
N PRO A 88 -9.33 1.84 3.77
CA PRO A 88 -9.65 2.43 5.06
C PRO A 88 -10.20 1.39 6.03
N TRP A 89 -9.83 1.49 7.31
CA TRP A 89 -10.28 0.55 8.34
C TRP A 89 -11.79 0.62 8.64
N ASP A 90 -12.40 1.79 8.47
CA ASP A 90 -13.79 2.08 8.84
C ASP A 90 -14.80 1.65 7.77
N THR A 91 -14.50 1.97 6.51
CA THR A 91 -15.34 1.65 5.36
C THR A 91 -15.03 0.30 4.75
N LEU A 92 -13.79 -0.18 4.89
CA LEU A 92 -13.22 -1.34 4.18
C LEU A 92 -13.28 -1.19 2.65
N HIS A 93 -13.55 0.00 2.12
CA HIS A 93 -13.63 0.22 0.69
C HIS A 93 -12.22 0.17 0.08
N MET A 94 -11.96 -0.82 -0.76
CA MET A 94 -10.63 -1.03 -1.34
C MET A 94 -10.51 -0.26 -2.65
N GLU A 95 -9.44 0.51 -2.78
CA GLU A 95 -9.05 1.16 -4.02
C GLU A 95 -7.65 0.75 -4.43
N ILE A 96 -7.42 0.59 -5.72
CA ILE A 96 -6.10 0.41 -6.30
C ILE A 96 -5.87 1.50 -7.31
N TRP A 97 -4.83 2.30 -7.08
CA TRP A 97 -4.40 3.38 -7.96
C TRP A 97 -3.13 2.96 -8.69
N VAL A 98 -3.03 3.31 -9.97
CA VAL A 98 -1.85 3.03 -10.79
C VAL A 98 -1.28 4.34 -11.33
N THR A 99 0.04 4.46 -11.32
CA THR A 99 0.72 5.61 -11.90
C THR A 99 0.60 5.60 -13.42
N THR A 100 0.26 6.74 -14.03
CA THR A 100 0.47 6.91 -15.49
C THR A 100 1.88 7.28 -15.85
N LYS A 101 2.59 7.94 -14.93
CA LYS A 101 3.99 8.27 -15.07
C LYS A 101 4.67 8.17 -13.72
N ILE A 102 5.82 7.51 -13.70
CA ILE A 102 6.68 7.41 -12.53
C ILE A 102 8.14 7.47 -12.97
N GLU A 103 8.83 8.46 -12.42
CA GLU A 103 10.24 8.78 -12.61
C GLU A 103 10.77 9.34 -11.27
N PRO A 104 12.12 9.41 -11.07
CA PRO A 104 12.69 9.86 -9.80
C PRO A 104 12.26 11.25 -9.33
N GLU A 105 11.78 12.10 -10.24
CA GLU A 105 11.34 13.49 -9.97
C GLU A 105 9.85 13.71 -10.20
N VAL A 106 9.11 12.72 -10.70
CA VAL A 106 7.70 12.87 -11.06
C VAL A 106 6.93 11.58 -10.79
N ALA A 107 5.85 11.67 -10.03
CA ALA A 107 4.83 10.62 -9.93
C ALA A 107 3.45 11.22 -10.22
N LEU A 108 2.73 10.65 -11.18
CA LEU A 108 1.38 11.07 -11.55
C LEU A 108 0.41 9.90 -11.38
N TRP A 109 -0.65 10.15 -10.61
CA TRP A 109 -1.78 9.26 -10.41
C TRP A 109 -2.98 9.83 -11.17
N ASN A 110 -3.60 9.06 -12.05
CA ASN A 110 -4.86 9.48 -12.68
C ASN A 110 -5.79 8.32 -13.04
N LYS A 111 -5.43 7.08 -12.68
CA LYS A 111 -6.24 5.90 -12.97
C LYS A 111 -6.47 5.11 -11.70
N VAL A 112 -7.73 5.11 -11.25
CA VAL A 112 -8.24 4.05 -10.39
C VAL A 112 -8.34 2.80 -11.26
N PHE A 113 -7.59 1.78 -10.88
CA PHE A 113 -7.62 0.48 -11.53
C PHE A 113 -8.78 -0.37 -11.02
N LEU A 114 -8.98 -0.40 -9.70
CA LEU A 114 -10.09 -1.10 -9.04
C LEU A 114 -10.61 -0.25 -7.89
N SER A 115 -11.93 -0.29 -7.69
CA SER A 115 -12.64 0.39 -6.60
C SER A 115 -13.78 -0.52 -6.18
N VAL A 116 -13.67 -1.13 -4.99
CA VAL A 116 -14.54 -2.24 -4.57
C VAL A 116 -14.95 -2.06 -3.11
N ALA A 117 -16.25 -2.04 -2.87
CA ALA A 117 -16.78 -2.15 -1.52
C ALA A 117 -16.55 -3.57 -0.99
N MET A 118 -15.74 -3.73 0.06
CA MET A 118 -15.44 -5.06 0.59
C MET A 118 -16.57 -5.60 1.46
N LYS A 119 -17.33 -4.78 2.19
CA LYS A 119 -18.37 -5.25 3.15
C LYS A 119 -19.41 -6.27 2.63
N PRO A 120 -19.81 -6.33 1.34
CA PRO A 120 -20.60 -7.47 0.82
C PRO A 120 -19.78 -8.72 0.47
N LEU A 121 -18.47 -8.58 0.22
CA LEU A 121 -17.57 -9.67 -0.16
C LEU A 121 -16.88 -10.29 1.07
N THR A 122 -16.47 -9.44 2.01
CA THR A 122 -15.80 -9.76 3.27
C THR A 122 -15.82 -8.58 4.24
N ASP A 123 -15.88 -8.85 5.54
CA ASP A 123 -15.77 -7.88 6.64
C ASP A 123 -14.34 -7.71 7.16
N PHE A 124 -13.36 -7.99 6.29
CA PHE A 124 -11.95 -8.10 6.66
C PHE A 124 -11.12 -6.94 6.10
N GLN A 125 -10.31 -6.34 6.96
CA GLN A 125 -9.26 -5.42 6.56
C GLN A 125 -7.96 -6.20 6.35
N PHE A 126 -7.30 -5.99 5.22
CA PHE A 126 -5.96 -6.53 5.00
C PHE A 126 -4.97 -5.98 6.03
N GLY A 127 -3.95 -6.75 6.40
CA GLY A 127 -2.98 -6.37 7.41
C GLY A 127 -2.19 -5.12 7.02
N VAL A 128 -2.26 -4.10 7.89
CA VAL A 128 -1.66 -2.75 7.73
C VAL A 128 -0.17 -2.76 7.31
N THR A 129 0.58 -3.80 7.69
CA THR A 129 2.02 -3.97 7.42
C THR A 129 2.39 -5.32 6.80
N GLN A 130 1.43 -6.22 6.58
CA GLN A 130 1.71 -7.61 6.19
C GLN A 130 1.25 -7.95 4.77
N GLY A 131 0.21 -7.26 4.28
CA GLY A 131 -0.34 -7.49 2.96
C GLY A 131 0.63 -7.08 1.83
N SER A 132 0.72 -7.94 0.82
CA SER A 132 1.32 -7.60 -0.48
C SER A 132 0.30 -7.88 -1.57
N PHE A 133 0.44 -7.25 -2.73
CA PHE A 133 -0.49 -7.49 -3.83
C PHE A 133 0.22 -7.36 -5.17
N PHE A 134 -0.43 -7.84 -6.21
CA PHE A 134 -0.11 -7.54 -7.59
C PHE A 134 -1.41 -7.48 -8.39
N ILE A 135 -1.35 -6.90 -9.58
CA ILE A 135 -2.51 -6.78 -10.47
C ILE A 135 -2.20 -7.36 -11.84
N ASP A 136 -3.25 -7.86 -12.47
CA ASP A 136 -3.26 -8.17 -13.90
C ASP A 136 -4.16 -7.14 -14.59
N GLN A 137 -3.55 -6.30 -15.45
CA GLN A 137 -4.27 -5.22 -16.11
C GLN A 137 -5.19 -5.71 -17.24
N GLU A 138 -4.88 -6.84 -17.87
CA GLU A 138 -5.67 -7.40 -18.96
C GLU A 138 -6.91 -8.10 -18.42
N MET A 139 -6.71 -8.92 -17.40
CA MET A 139 -7.79 -9.63 -16.70
C MET A 139 -8.55 -8.72 -15.73
N LYS A 140 -8.02 -7.51 -15.46
CA LYS A 140 -8.57 -6.53 -14.51
C LYS A 140 -8.82 -7.10 -13.11
N VAL A 141 -7.86 -7.87 -12.61
CA VAL A 141 -7.92 -8.45 -11.27
C VAL A 141 -6.75 -7.99 -10.41
N ALA A 142 -7.00 -7.91 -9.11
CA ALA A 142 -5.98 -7.82 -8.09
C ALA A 142 -5.90 -9.12 -7.31
N VAL A 143 -4.69 -9.54 -6.99
CA VAL A 143 -4.42 -10.64 -6.05
C VAL A 143 -3.75 -10.03 -4.84
N VAL A 144 -4.45 -10.08 -3.71
CA VAL A 144 -3.91 -9.66 -2.40
C VAL A 144 -3.47 -10.89 -1.64
N LEU A 145 -2.20 -10.93 -1.25
CA LEU A 145 -1.60 -11.97 -0.44
C LEU A 145 -1.58 -11.49 1.00
N ASP A 146 -2.31 -12.19 1.86
CA ASP A 146 -2.40 -11.87 3.27
C ASP A 146 -2.73 -13.11 4.11
N LYS A 147 -2.90 -12.93 5.41
CA LYS A 147 -3.40 -13.97 6.29
C LYS A 147 -4.89 -14.24 6.11
N ASP A 148 -5.31 -15.42 6.56
CA ASP A 148 -6.71 -15.76 6.74
C ASP A 148 -7.41 -14.84 7.76
N LYS A 149 -8.73 -14.75 7.65
CA LYS A 149 -9.58 -13.81 8.41
C LYS A 149 -9.76 -14.16 9.88
N HIS A 150 -9.02 -15.15 10.40
CA HIS A 150 -9.13 -15.57 11.79
C HIS A 150 -8.51 -14.54 12.73
N VAL A 151 -9.37 -13.64 13.25
CA VAL A 151 -9.03 -12.43 14.02
C VAL A 151 -7.98 -12.64 15.12
N ASN A 152 -8.06 -13.74 15.88
CA ASN A 152 -7.20 -13.94 17.06
C ASN A 152 -5.95 -14.78 16.78
N SER A 153 -5.93 -15.52 15.67
CA SER A 153 -4.89 -16.51 15.39
C SER A 153 -4.93 -16.88 13.92
N PRO A 154 -4.53 -15.97 13.03
CA PRO A 154 -4.34 -16.32 11.63
C PRO A 154 -3.26 -17.38 11.53
N THR A 155 -3.58 -18.48 10.86
CA THR A 155 -2.67 -19.63 10.71
C THR A 155 -2.39 -19.95 9.25
N ARG A 156 -3.09 -19.33 8.30
CA ARG A 156 -2.96 -19.64 6.88
C ARG A 156 -2.58 -18.42 6.07
N ASN A 157 -1.91 -18.67 4.96
CA ASN A 157 -1.70 -17.67 3.92
C ASN A 157 -2.81 -17.84 2.88
N VAL A 158 -3.41 -16.73 2.44
CA VAL A 158 -4.51 -16.72 1.49
C VAL A 158 -4.20 -15.73 0.37
N ALA A 159 -4.52 -16.13 -0.86
CA ALA A 159 -4.62 -15.23 -2.00
C ALA A 159 -6.09 -14.83 -2.18
N TYR A 160 -6.38 -13.55 -2.00
CA TYR A 160 -7.67 -12.93 -2.26
C TYR A 160 -7.66 -12.36 -3.68
N ILE A 161 -8.43 -12.99 -4.57
CA ILE A 161 -8.56 -12.57 -5.97
C ILE A 161 -9.81 -11.70 -6.08
N ILE A 162 -9.63 -10.46 -6.50
CA ILE A 162 -10.67 -9.43 -6.53
C ILE A 162 -10.69 -8.82 -7.92
N GLY A 163 -11.88 -8.69 -8.51
CA GLY A 163 -12.06 -8.09 -9.84
C GLY A 163 -13.17 -7.04 -9.86
N GLU A 164 -13.45 -6.53 -11.05
CA GLU A 164 -14.63 -5.69 -11.30
C GLU A 164 -15.94 -6.47 -11.00
N ASP A 165 -17.05 -5.73 -10.86
CA ASP A 165 -18.40 -6.29 -10.68
C ASP A 165 -18.57 -7.23 -9.49
N GLY A 166 -17.75 -7.06 -8.45
CA GLY A 166 -17.82 -7.85 -7.22
C GLY A 166 -17.25 -9.27 -7.35
N TYR A 167 -16.47 -9.56 -8.40
CA TYR A 167 -15.75 -10.83 -8.48
C TYR A 167 -14.82 -10.98 -7.28
N TYR A 168 -14.98 -12.08 -6.55
CA TYR A 168 -14.23 -12.37 -5.33
C TYR A 168 -13.99 -13.87 -5.20
N ARG A 169 -12.74 -14.25 -4.93
CA ARG A 169 -12.35 -15.63 -4.66
C ARG A 169 -11.20 -15.68 -3.68
N GLU A 170 -11.24 -16.68 -2.80
CA GLU A 170 -10.13 -17.00 -1.89
C GLU A 170 -9.43 -18.28 -2.35
N VAL A 171 -8.11 -18.27 -2.29
CA VAL A 171 -7.27 -19.44 -2.55
C VAL A 171 -6.35 -19.65 -1.36
N ASP A 172 -6.51 -20.79 -0.70
CA ASP A 172 -5.66 -21.22 0.41
C ASP A 172 -4.26 -21.57 -0.12
N LEU A 173 -3.25 -20.88 0.41
CA LEU A 173 -1.83 -21.07 0.06
C LEU A 173 -1.10 -21.93 1.09
N GLY A 174 -1.81 -22.48 2.08
CA GLY A 174 -1.25 -23.34 3.12
C GLY A 174 -0.94 -22.61 4.42
N GLU A 175 -0.36 -23.35 5.35
CA GLU A 175 -0.07 -22.85 6.70
C GLU A 175 1.03 -21.80 6.70
N SER A 176 0.85 -20.81 7.58
CA SER A 176 1.84 -19.81 7.91
C SER A 176 2.79 -20.37 8.95
N THR A 177 4.05 -20.61 8.57
CA THR A 177 5.11 -20.90 9.54
C THR A 177 5.38 -19.64 10.37
N LYS A 178 4.88 -19.60 11.61
CA LYS A 178 5.34 -18.61 12.59
C LYS A 178 6.76 -19.00 13.01
N GLU A 179 7.78 -18.43 12.38
CA GLU A 179 9.06 -18.32 13.07
C GLU A 179 9.01 -17.04 13.91
N LEU A 180 8.85 -17.23 15.22
CA LEU A 180 9.01 -16.19 16.22
C LEU A 180 10.50 -15.83 16.26
N TYR A 181 10.86 -14.66 15.74
CA TYR A 181 12.16 -14.03 15.96
C TYR A 181 11.99 -12.85 16.93
#